data_AF-A0A920K9R8-F1
#
_entry.id   AF-A0A920K9R8-F1
#
_cell.length_a   1.000
_cell.length_b   1.000
_cell.length_c   1.000
_cell.angle_alpha   90.00
_cell.angle_beta   90.00
_cell.angle_gamma   90.00
#
_symmetry.space_group_name_H-M   'P 1'
#
loop_
_entity.id
_entity.type
_entity.pdbx_description
1 polymer ?
#
loop_
_entity_poly.entity_id
_entity_poly.type
_entity_poly.pdbx_seq_one_letter_code
_entity_poly.pdbx_strand_id
1 'polypeptide(L)'
;MKELIKAKALEIGFDAIGFTAPSLNSNVTENFDNFISNGFFGDMEWMAKNAHRRRDPKLFWPEARSIIVVACNYGPKNNPLNDLNAFDRGNISVYARNRDYHDVLKKKTKNTW
;
A
#
# COMPACT_ATOMS: atom_id res chain seq x y z
N MET A 1 9.09 -20.82 -9.71
CA MET A 1 8.30 -19.62 -10.08
C MET A 1 8.35 -18.52 -9.03
N LYS A 2 7.87 -18.71 -7.78
CA LYS A 2 7.90 -17.67 -6.73
C LYS A 2 9.30 -17.05 -6.52
N GLU A 3 10.34 -17.88 -6.45
CA GLU A 3 11.71 -17.38 -6.26
C GLU A 3 12.23 -16.54 -7.44
N LEU A 4 11.85 -16.87 -8.67
CA LEU A 4 12.19 -16.06 -9.85
C LEU A 4 11.51 -14.69 -9.78
N ILE A 5 10.24 -14.66 -9.38
CA ILE A 5 9.48 -13.43 -9.18
C ILE A 5 10.11 -12.57 -8.09
N LYS A 6 10.52 -13.19 -6.97
CA LYS A 6 11.22 -12.47 -5.89
C LYS A 6 12.53 -11.87 -6.38
N ALA A 7 13.36 -12.66 -7.06
CA ALA A 7 14.61 -12.18 -7.63
C ALA A 7 14.38 -11.00 -8.58
N LYS A 8 13.38 -11.09 -9.46
CA LYS A 8 13.04 -10.00 -10.39
C LYS A 8 12.55 -8.74 -9.67
N ALA A 9 11.71 -8.88 -8.64
CA ALA A 9 11.24 -7.75 -7.86
C ALA A 9 12.40 -7.01 -7.16
N LEU A 10 13.37 -7.75 -6.61
CA LEU A 10 14.57 -7.17 -6.00
C LEU A 10 15.47 -6.50 -7.05
N GLU A 11 15.65 -7.11 -8.23
CA GLU A 11 16.41 -6.53 -9.35
C GLU A 11 15.84 -5.18 -9.82
N ILE A 12 14.51 -5.05 -9.85
CA ILE A 12 13.79 -3.81 -10.20
C ILE A 12 13.91 -2.75 -9.08
N GLY A 13 14.33 -3.16 -7.88
CA GLY A 13 14.54 -2.30 -6.73
C GLY A 13 13.32 -2.15 -5.83
N PHE A 14 12.47 -3.18 -5.71
CA PHE A 14 11.60 -3.31 -4.54
C PHE A 14 12.41 -3.78 -3.34
N ASP A 15 12.07 -3.30 -2.14
CA ASP A 15 12.78 -3.65 -0.91
C ASP A 15 12.19 -4.92 -0.25
N ALA A 16 10.92 -5.21 -0.53
CA ALA A 16 10.28 -6.44 -0.07
C ALA A 16 9.18 -6.91 -1.04
N ILE A 17 8.90 -8.21 -0.99
CA ILE A 17 7.86 -8.88 -1.77
C ILE A 17 7.22 -10.03 -0.98
N GLY A 18 5.90 -10.15 -1.08
CA GLY A 18 5.10 -11.19 -0.47
C GLY A 18 4.05 -11.75 -1.42
N PHE A 19 3.49 -12.91 -1.05
CA PHE A 19 2.44 -13.58 -1.82
C PHE A 19 1.33 -13.98 -0.85
N THR A 20 0.08 -13.72 -1.23
CA THR A 20 -1.09 -14.13 -0.44
C THR A 20 -2.19 -14.68 -1.34
N ALA A 21 -3.11 -15.46 -0.77
CA ALA A 21 -4.33 -15.84 -1.45
C ALA A 21 -5.23 -14.60 -1.67
N PRO A 22 -6.03 -14.55 -2.74
CA PRO A 22 -6.98 -13.47 -3.01
C PRO A 22 -8.25 -13.68 -2.18
N SER A 23 -8.09 -13.66 -0.86
CA SER A 23 -9.18 -13.80 0.11
C SER A 23 -8.83 -13.04 1.38
N LEU A 24 -9.82 -12.43 2.00
CA LEU A 24 -9.70 -11.81 3.32
C LEU A 24 -10.23 -12.75 4.39
N ASN A 25 -9.69 -12.62 5.61
CA ASN A 25 -10.28 -13.29 6.77
C ASN A 25 -11.48 -12.48 7.28
N SER A 26 -12.36 -13.12 8.07
CA SER A 26 -13.55 -12.48 8.63
C SER A 26 -13.20 -11.24 9.46
N ASN A 27 -12.16 -11.32 10.28
CA ASN A 27 -11.73 -10.23 11.15
C ASN A 27 -11.39 -8.95 10.38
N VAL A 28 -10.72 -9.05 9.22
CA VAL A 28 -10.40 -7.87 8.39
C VAL A 28 -11.66 -7.24 7.84
N THR A 29 -12.61 -8.05 7.37
CA THR A 29 -13.89 -7.56 6.83
C THR A 29 -14.74 -6.92 7.92
N GLU A 30 -14.86 -7.56 9.09
CA GLU A 30 -15.61 -7.04 10.24
C GLU A 30 -15.01 -5.73 10.77
N ASN A 31 -13.69 -5.64 10.89
CA ASN A 31 -13.01 -4.41 11.30
C ASN A 31 -13.23 -3.29 10.29
N PHE A 32 -13.21 -3.59 8.99
CA PHE A 32 -13.50 -2.60 7.95
C PHE A 32 -14.97 -2.16 8.00
N ASP A 33 -15.91 -3.07 8.20
CA ASP A 33 -17.33 -2.73 8.32
C ASP A 33 -17.61 -1.88 9.56
N ASN A 34 -16.95 -2.18 10.69
CA ASN A 34 -16.99 -1.34 11.88
C ASN A 34 -16.37 0.05 11.62
N PHE A 35 -15.26 0.13 10.90
CA PHE A 35 -14.65 1.41 10.54
C PHE A 35 -15.60 2.28 9.69
N ILE A 36 -16.31 1.66 8.74
CA ILE A 36 -17.31 2.35 7.92
C ILE A 36 -18.53 2.77 8.74
N SER A 37 -19.08 1.87 9.56
CA SER A 37 -20.29 2.16 10.35
C SER A 37 -20.09 3.28 11.38
N ASN A 38 -18.87 3.41 11.92
CA ASN A 38 -18.50 4.48 12.83
C ASN A 38 -18.12 5.80 12.12
N GLY A 39 -18.16 5.87 10.78
CA GLY A 39 -17.84 7.09 10.04
C GLY A 39 -16.36 7.50 10.11
N PHE A 40 -15.44 6.56 10.38
CA PHE A 40 -14.02 6.86 10.59
C PHE A 40 -13.23 7.17 9.29
N PHE A 41 -13.92 7.29 8.15
CA PHE A 41 -13.31 7.58 6.85
C PHE A 41 -13.13 9.08 6.55
N GLY A 42 -13.53 9.98 7.46
CA GLY A 42 -13.42 11.43 7.23
C GLY A 42 -14.14 11.85 5.95
N ASP A 43 -13.49 12.66 5.12
CA ASP A 43 -14.06 13.13 3.83
C ASP A 43 -14.03 12.08 2.71
N MET A 44 -13.54 10.85 2.98
CA MET A 44 -13.46 9.79 1.98
C MET A 44 -14.79 9.05 1.78
N GLU A 45 -15.90 9.76 1.52
CA GLU A 45 -17.23 9.12 1.33
C GLU A 45 -17.23 8.01 0.27
N TRP A 46 -16.36 8.13 -0.73
CA TRP A 46 -16.17 7.12 -1.76
C TRP A 46 -15.76 5.76 -1.18
N MET A 47 -15.15 5.73 0.01
CA MET A 47 -14.78 4.51 0.71
C MET A 47 -16.01 3.72 1.17
N ALA A 48 -17.00 4.40 1.75
CA ALA A 48 -18.28 3.79 2.10
C ALA A 48 -19.09 3.40 0.85
N LYS A 49 -19.19 4.31 -0.14
CA LYS A 49 -19.89 4.06 -1.42
C LYS A 49 -19.35 2.84 -2.17
N ASN A 50 -18.04 2.59 -2.05
CA ASN A 50 -17.35 1.48 -2.72
C ASN A 50 -16.90 0.37 -1.75
N ALA A 51 -17.50 0.26 -0.56
CA ALA A 51 -17.03 -0.66 0.48
C ALA A 51 -16.92 -2.12 -0.02
N HIS A 52 -17.88 -2.57 -0.84
CA HIS A 52 -17.88 -3.92 -1.43
C HIS A 52 -16.56 -4.26 -2.15
N ARG A 53 -15.92 -3.29 -2.82
CA ARG A 53 -14.65 -3.46 -3.54
C ARG A 53 -13.49 -3.84 -2.62
N ARG A 54 -13.57 -3.53 -1.32
CA ARG A 54 -12.53 -3.83 -0.32
C ARG A 54 -12.78 -5.13 0.44
N ARG A 55 -13.96 -5.74 0.30
CA ARG A 55 -14.35 -6.95 1.03
C ARG A 55 -13.93 -8.24 0.33
N ASP A 56 -13.81 -8.20 -0.99
CA ASP A 56 -13.39 -9.37 -1.75
C ASP A 56 -12.60 -8.97 -3.00
N PRO A 57 -11.29 -9.28 -3.08
CA PRO A 57 -10.49 -8.99 -4.27
C PRO A 57 -10.97 -9.73 -5.52
N LYS A 58 -11.71 -10.84 -5.40
CA LYS A 58 -12.24 -11.58 -6.55
C LYS A 58 -13.38 -10.88 -7.27
N LEU A 59 -13.99 -9.85 -6.68
CA LEU A 59 -14.99 -9.03 -7.37
C LEU A 59 -14.42 -8.29 -8.58
N PHE A 60 -13.10 -8.12 -8.64
CA PHE A 60 -12.43 -7.50 -9.77
C PHE A 60 -11.90 -8.51 -10.79
N TRP A 61 -11.34 -9.60 -10.28
CA TRP A 61 -10.70 -10.64 -11.08
C TRP A 61 -11.11 -12.00 -10.50
N PRO A 62 -12.26 -12.55 -10.93
CA PRO A 62 -12.76 -13.84 -10.44
C PRO A 62 -11.76 -14.99 -10.59
N GLU A 63 -10.94 -14.93 -11.63
CA GLU A 63 -9.88 -15.89 -11.96
C GLU A 63 -8.60 -15.71 -11.14
N ALA A 64 -8.48 -14.66 -10.32
CA ALA A 64 -7.28 -14.42 -9.52
C ALA A 64 -7.01 -15.59 -8.57
N ARG A 65 -5.78 -16.10 -8.61
CA ARG A 65 -5.32 -17.22 -7.77
C ARG A 65 -4.38 -16.80 -6.64
N SER A 66 -3.74 -15.65 -6.79
CA SER A 66 -2.76 -15.12 -5.84
C SER A 66 -2.60 -13.62 -6.03
N ILE A 67 -2.28 -12.92 -4.95
CA ILE A 67 -1.90 -11.50 -4.95
C ILE A 67 -0.41 -11.42 -4.64
N ILE A 68 0.30 -10.60 -5.42
CA ILE A 68 1.72 -10.29 -5.21
C ILE A 68 1.78 -8.90 -4.60
N VAL A 69 2.36 -8.81 -3.41
CA VAL A 69 2.49 -7.57 -2.66
C VAL A 69 3.95 -7.14 -2.71
N VAL A 70 4.22 -5.91 -3.11
CA VAL A 70 5.57 -5.34 -3.19
C VAL A 70 5.65 -4.08 -2.32
N ALA A 71 6.82 -3.80 -1.77
CA ALA A 71 7.04 -2.63 -0.93
C ALA A 71 8.36 -1.93 -1.27
N CYS A 72 8.37 -0.61 -1.10
CA CYS A 72 9.58 0.20 -1.12
C CYS A 72 9.73 0.96 0.19
N ASN A 73 10.92 0.93 0.76
CA ASN A 73 11.29 1.74 1.91
C ASN A 73 11.51 3.19 1.45
N TYR A 74 10.77 4.12 2.05
CA TYR A 74 10.90 5.55 1.79
C TYR A 74 11.54 6.31 2.96
N GLY A 75 12.05 5.58 3.96
CA GLY A 75 12.72 6.16 5.13
C GLY A 75 13.94 6.98 4.72
N PRO A 76 14.15 8.17 5.34
CA PRO A 76 15.33 8.97 5.04
C PRO A 76 16.57 8.35 5.70
N LYS A 77 17.75 8.74 5.21
CA LYS A 77 19.04 8.30 5.80
C LYS A 77 19.24 8.79 7.23
N ASN A 78 18.66 9.95 7.57
CA ASN A 78 18.74 10.57 8.89
C ASN A 78 17.43 10.38 9.65
N ASN A 79 17.45 10.52 10.98
CA ASN A 79 16.24 10.49 11.79
C ASN A 79 15.32 11.68 11.42
N PRO A 80 14.13 11.45 10.82
CA PRO A 80 13.24 12.54 10.41
C PRO A 80 12.62 13.29 11.59
N LEU A 81 12.66 12.71 12.80
CA LEU A 81 12.17 13.37 14.01
C LEU A 81 13.07 14.54 14.44
N ASN A 82 14.33 14.59 13.98
CA ASN A 82 15.21 15.71 14.26
C ASN A 82 14.65 17.03 13.70
N ASP A 83 13.86 16.96 12.62
CA ASP A 83 13.21 18.13 12.00
C ASP A 83 12.14 18.76 12.90
N LEU A 84 11.66 18.05 13.93
CA LEU A 84 10.69 18.59 14.90
C LEU A 84 11.27 19.68 15.81
N ASN A 85 12.60 19.79 15.88
CA ASN A 85 13.29 20.82 16.66
C ASN A 85 13.51 22.12 15.87
N ALA A 86 13.16 22.16 14.59
CA ALA A 86 13.28 23.36 13.75
C ALA A 86 11.99 24.20 13.84
N PHE A 87 12.04 25.32 14.57
CA PHE A 87 10.88 26.20 14.80
C PHE A 87 10.68 27.27 13.73
N ASP A 88 11.61 27.40 12.78
CA ASP A 88 11.59 28.37 11.69
C ASP A 88 10.84 27.87 10.44
N ARG A 89 10.40 26.60 10.43
CA ARG A 89 9.72 25.97 9.28
C ARG A 89 8.74 24.86 9.71
N GLY A 90 7.80 24.54 8.83
CA GLY A 90 6.93 23.37 8.99
C GLY A 90 7.65 22.06 8.65
N ASN A 91 7.25 20.96 9.29
CA ASN A 91 7.75 19.63 8.99
C ASN A 91 6.78 18.87 8.08
N ILE A 92 7.28 18.38 6.94
CA ILE A 92 6.50 17.58 5.98
C ILE A 92 6.73 16.09 6.25
N SER A 93 5.65 15.31 6.26
CA SER A 93 5.73 13.85 6.44
C SER A 93 6.64 13.21 5.40
N VAL A 94 7.45 12.22 5.82
CA VAL A 94 8.51 11.62 5.01
C VAL A 94 7.98 11.08 3.67
N TYR A 95 6.80 10.48 3.65
CA TYR A 95 6.21 9.90 2.44
C TYR A 95 5.97 10.95 1.33
N ALA A 96 5.88 12.22 1.69
CA ALA A 96 5.60 13.34 0.79
C ALA A 96 6.85 14.21 0.48
N ARG A 97 8.04 13.82 0.96
CA ARG A 97 9.29 14.60 0.75
C ARG A 97 9.97 14.33 -0.59
N ASN A 98 9.70 13.17 -1.20
CA ASN A 98 10.34 12.74 -2.44
C ASN A 98 9.34 12.80 -3.62
N ARG A 99 9.77 12.37 -4.80
CA ARG A 99 8.87 12.17 -5.95
C ARG A 99 7.66 11.32 -5.52
N ASP A 100 6.48 11.69 -6.05
CA ASP A 100 5.23 10.99 -5.77
C ASP A 100 5.40 9.47 -5.90
N TYR A 101 5.12 8.77 -4.80
CA TYR A 101 5.28 7.33 -4.73
C TYR A 101 4.33 6.61 -5.70
N HIS A 102 3.19 7.20 -6.05
CA HIS A 102 2.26 6.60 -7.01
C HIS A 102 2.93 6.42 -8.36
N ASP A 103 3.65 7.41 -8.85
CA ASP A 103 4.35 7.35 -10.14
C ASP A 103 5.52 6.36 -10.09
N VAL A 104 6.30 6.41 -9.01
CA VAL A 104 7.47 5.54 -8.84
C VAL A 104 7.05 4.07 -8.76
N LEU A 105 6.11 3.73 -7.87
CA LEU A 105 5.65 2.36 -7.69
C LEU A 105 4.92 1.85 -8.93
N LYS A 106 4.01 2.64 -9.52
CA LYS A 106 3.29 2.25 -10.75
C LYS A 106 4.26 1.95 -11.90
N LYS A 107 5.30 2.76 -12.09
CA LYS A 107 6.33 2.51 -13.11
C LYS A 107 7.11 1.22 -12.83
N LYS A 108 7.53 0.99 -11.58
CA LYS A 108 8.24 -0.25 -11.19
C LYS A 108 7.37 -1.49 -11.42
N THR A 109 6.12 -1.47 -10.97
CA THR A 109 5.20 -2.62 -11.10
C THR A 109 4.93 -2.98 -12.57
N LYS A 110 4.80 -1.98 -13.46
CA LYS A 110 4.66 -2.23 -14.91
C LYS A 110 5.88 -2.90 -15.53
N ASN A 111 7.07 -2.67 -15.00
CA ASN A 111 8.31 -3.27 -15.50
C ASN A 111 8.60 -4.65 -14.86
N THR A 112 7.70 -5.16 -14.00
CA THR A 112 7.91 -6.41 -13.25
C THR A 112 7.35 -7.64 -13.96
N TRP A 113 6.50 -7.46 -14.97
CA TRP A 113 5.77 -8.53 -15.66
C TRP A 113 5.83 -8.36 -17.17
#